data_AF-R7TVM7-F1
#
_entry.id   AF-R7TVM7-F1
#
_cell.length_a   1.000
_cell.length_b   1.000
_cell.length_c   1.000
_cell.angle_alpha   90.00
_cell.angle_beta   90.00
_cell.angle_gamma   90.00
#
_symmetry.space_group_name_H-M   'P 1'
#
loop_
_entity.id
_entity.type
_entity.pdbx_description
1 polymer ?
#
loop_
_entity_poly.entity_id
_entity_poly.type
_entity_poly.pdbx_seq_one_letter_code
_entity_poly.pdbx_strand_id
1 'polypeptide(L)'
;MASLWGAFVNYENQNNVHEENERLTLNLQAAINESALNLERAIAKEMAFENLKQKVEKLKEKFNFHSISHLDETYVKPENDGMETESETVDSEPNSDIPHAKIHPEEIYKEMETFFGDIDTSGEGVMLSGKEEGEEGGVPHSDQHNVMMERRAELNRDLADLNGRLENAEAYRKQLMQSSESWDSIKLKYEDNIKNLEMNIEKLQEEKGQLHKELHNKTNSAASKIAETRRQKLQQLEAQIGDMRSKIKEQSKMLKMKQQKEEQVCKLSQEIQLMKQQRVKMYKQLKEDNANFQKWRQAKNKEVMQLKAKERKHQAEMAKMERQSERQQTVLRRKAEEAAAANRRLKEALGRQKQAHDERNRKQETNEASGIGNRVRKLLSHDLDVAVSVEEVKRHKQRFLVDRKELTQHLQELRSQLDEALGPGASKRRTLNDSSSKDVESKEVEELRLEIKRYESDIELRTAQISDLQQKLLDVDQDEKTKTRFNSLHTMTEAKCGLRFLLNQAVEAK
;
A
#
# COMPACT_ATOMS: atom_id res chain seq x y z
N MET A 1 24.85 -22.06 -45.06
CA MET A 1 23.40 -22.35 -45.09
C MET A 1 22.88 -22.85 -43.74
N ALA A 2 23.51 -23.82 -43.07
CA ALA A 2 23.05 -24.34 -41.77
C ALA A 2 22.92 -23.28 -40.64
N SER A 3 23.84 -22.32 -40.55
CA SER A 3 23.78 -21.27 -39.51
C SER A 3 22.65 -20.25 -39.71
N LEU A 4 22.28 -19.98 -40.97
CA LEU A 4 21.16 -19.08 -41.28
C LEU A 4 19.81 -19.75 -40.99
N TRP A 5 19.71 -21.06 -41.25
CA TRP A 5 18.53 -21.84 -40.93
C TRP A 5 18.34 -21.97 -39.41
N GLY A 6 19.43 -22.18 -38.66
CA GLY A 6 19.41 -22.17 -37.19
C GLY A 6 18.97 -20.82 -36.61
N ALA A 7 19.43 -19.70 -37.19
CA ALA A 7 18.99 -18.36 -36.77
C ALA A 7 17.51 -18.10 -37.09
N PHE A 8 17.02 -18.57 -38.24
CA PHE A 8 15.61 -18.45 -38.63
C PHE A 8 14.67 -19.23 -37.70
N VAL A 9 14.99 -20.49 -37.41
CA VAL A 9 14.19 -21.32 -36.48
C VAL A 9 14.19 -20.74 -35.07
N ASN A 10 15.30 -20.17 -34.63
CA ASN A 10 15.38 -19.56 -33.30
C ASN A 10 14.57 -18.25 -33.23
N TYR A 11 14.56 -17.47 -34.31
CA TYR A 11 13.72 -16.28 -34.44
C TYR A 11 12.22 -16.64 -34.46
N GLU A 12 11.84 -17.67 -35.21
CA GLU A 12 10.45 -18.14 -35.30
C GLU A 12 9.95 -18.71 -33.96
N ASN A 13 10.79 -19.45 -33.23
CA ASN A 13 10.49 -19.90 -31.88
C ASN A 13 10.37 -18.73 -30.89
N GLN A 14 11.25 -17.73 -30.97
CA GLN A 14 11.14 -16.53 -30.13
C GLN A 14 9.86 -15.76 -30.41
N ASN A 15 9.44 -15.66 -31.68
CA ASN A 15 8.23 -14.95 -32.05
C ASN A 15 6.97 -15.70 -31.58
N ASN A 16 6.95 -17.03 -31.68
CA ASN A 16 5.84 -17.85 -31.19
C ASN A 16 5.72 -17.77 -29.65
N VAL A 17 6.85 -17.80 -28.93
CA VAL A 17 6.87 -17.59 -27.47
C VAL A 17 6.41 -16.18 -27.09
N HIS A 18 6.72 -15.18 -27.91
CA HIS A 18 6.25 -13.81 -27.70
C HIS A 18 4.73 -13.70 -27.89
N GLU A 19 4.19 -14.25 -28.98
CA GLU A 19 2.75 -14.28 -29.25
C GLU A 19 1.98 -15.06 -28.18
N GLU A 20 2.52 -16.18 -27.69
CA GLU A 20 1.89 -16.94 -26.63
C GLU A 20 1.91 -16.19 -25.29
N ASN A 21 2.99 -15.48 -24.96
CA ASN A 21 3.05 -14.61 -23.78
C ASN A 21 2.07 -13.44 -23.87
N GLU A 22 1.91 -12.82 -25.04
CA GLU A 22 0.91 -11.77 -25.25
C GLU A 22 -0.51 -12.33 -25.06
N ARG A 23 -0.80 -13.50 -25.63
CA ARG A 23 -2.11 -14.17 -25.46
C ARG A 23 -2.39 -14.51 -24.00
N LEU A 24 -1.41 -15.04 -23.28
CA LEU A 24 -1.55 -15.35 -21.85
C LEU A 24 -1.75 -14.09 -21.02
N THR A 25 -1.06 -13.00 -21.34
CA THR A 25 -1.22 -11.70 -20.68
C THR A 25 -2.62 -11.15 -20.90
N LEU A 26 -3.14 -11.23 -22.14
CA LEU A 26 -4.51 -10.81 -22.46
C LEU A 26 -5.56 -11.64 -21.73
N ASN A 27 -5.38 -12.96 -21.67
CA ASN A 27 -6.29 -13.85 -20.95
C ASN A 27 -6.28 -13.59 -19.43
N LEU A 28 -5.09 -13.34 -18.87
CA LEU A 28 -4.93 -13.00 -17.46
C LEU A 28 -5.59 -11.64 -17.16
N GLN A 29 -5.43 -10.65 -18.03
CA GLN A 29 -6.12 -9.38 -17.92
C GLN A 29 -7.64 -9.53 -17.99
N ALA A 30 -8.15 -10.38 -18.89
CA ALA A 30 -9.58 -10.66 -19.01
C ALA A 30 -10.14 -11.32 -17.74
N ALA A 31 -9.42 -12.30 -17.17
CA ALA A 31 -9.81 -12.96 -15.92
C ALA A 31 -9.77 -12.01 -14.72
N ILE A 32 -8.79 -11.10 -14.65
CA ILE A 32 -8.73 -10.05 -13.61
C ILE A 32 -9.94 -9.13 -13.73
N ASN A 33 -10.27 -8.68 -14.94
CA ASN A 33 -11.43 -7.82 -15.18
C ASN A 33 -12.75 -8.53 -14.79
N GLU A 34 -12.89 -9.81 -15.13
CA GLU A 34 -14.06 -10.61 -14.74
C GLU A 34 -14.16 -10.78 -13.21
N SER A 35 -13.03 -11.04 -12.54
CA SER A 35 -12.97 -11.12 -11.09
C SER A 35 -13.31 -9.78 -10.42
N ALA A 36 -12.83 -8.66 -10.96
CA ALA A 36 -13.14 -7.33 -10.45
C ALA A 36 -14.65 -7.04 -10.54
N LEU A 37 -15.27 -7.36 -11.68
CA LEU A 37 -16.71 -7.23 -11.87
C LEU A 37 -17.52 -8.10 -10.90
N ASN A 38 -17.06 -9.32 -10.60
CA ASN A 38 -17.72 -10.18 -9.63
C ASN A 38 -17.62 -9.63 -8.19
N LEU A 39 -16.49 -9.02 -7.83
CA LEU A 39 -16.30 -8.39 -6.52
C LEU A 39 -17.16 -7.13 -6.37
N GLU A 40 -17.24 -6.28 -7.39
CA GLU A 40 -18.15 -5.13 -7.39
C GLU A 40 -19.61 -5.57 -7.19
N ARG A 41 -20.01 -6.66 -7.85
CA ARG A 41 -21.35 -7.25 -7.70
C ARG A 41 -21.59 -7.77 -6.28
N ALA A 42 -20.59 -8.34 -5.62
CA ALA A 42 -20.71 -8.81 -4.23
C ALA A 42 -20.82 -7.63 -3.26
N ILE A 43 -20.01 -6.59 -3.41
CA ILE A 43 -20.02 -5.38 -2.57
C ILE A 43 -21.38 -4.69 -2.65
N ALA A 44 -21.97 -4.58 -3.84
CA ALA A 44 -23.31 -4.00 -4.01
C ALA A 44 -24.40 -4.78 -3.23
N LYS A 45 -24.33 -6.12 -3.24
CA LYS A 45 -25.25 -6.98 -2.47
C LYS A 45 -25.10 -6.77 -0.97
N GLU A 46 -23.86 -6.63 -0.48
CA GLU A 46 -23.59 -6.37 0.94
C GLU A 46 -24.11 -5.00 1.38
N MET A 47 -23.91 -3.95 0.56
CA MET A 47 -24.44 -2.61 0.87
C MET A 47 -25.98 -2.59 0.93
N ALA A 48 -26.64 -3.30 0.01
CA ALA A 48 -28.10 -3.43 0.03
C ALA A 48 -28.59 -4.17 1.30
N PHE A 49 -27.90 -5.23 1.69
CA PHE A 49 -28.19 -5.97 2.92
C PHE A 49 -28.03 -5.10 4.17
N GLU A 50 -26.98 -4.27 4.24
CA GLU A 50 -26.76 -3.38 5.38
C GLU A 50 -27.83 -2.28 5.47
N ASN A 51 -28.31 -1.78 4.33
CA ASN A 51 -29.43 -0.82 4.31
C ASN A 51 -30.75 -1.45 4.78
N LEU A 52 -31.04 -2.69 4.37
CA LEU A 52 -32.19 -3.44 4.88
C LEU A 52 -32.10 -3.65 6.39
N LYS A 53 -30.92 -4.05 6.87
CA LYS A 53 -30.65 -4.21 8.30
C LYS A 53 -30.83 -2.91 9.08
N GLN A 54 -30.38 -1.77 8.55
CA GLN A 54 -30.63 -0.46 9.17
C GLN A 54 -32.12 -0.12 9.22
N LYS A 55 -32.90 -0.45 8.19
CA LYS A 55 -34.35 -0.24 8.19
C LYS A 55 -35.07 -1.13 9.22
N VAL A 56 -34.66 -2.39 9.34
CA VAL A 56 -35.16 -3.31 10.37
C VAL A 56 -34.84 -2.79 11.77
N GLU A 57 -33.65 -2.25 12.00
CA GLU A 57 -33.27 -1.70 13.30
C GLU A 57 -34.06 -0.44 13.64
N LYS A 58 -34.27 0.47 12.68
CA LYS A 58 -35.14 1.64 12.85
C LYS A 58 -36.59 1.26 13.14
N LEU A 59 -37.09 0.16 12.56
CA LEU A 59 -38.42 -0.36 12.86
C LEU A 59 -38.49 -0.94 14.27
N LYS A 60 -37.46 -1.66 14.71
CA LYS A 60 -37.34 -2.13 16.11
C LYS A 60 -37.29 -0.98 17.10
N GLU A 61 -36.54 0.08 16.82
CA GLU A 61 -36.49 1.28 17.67
C GLU A 61 -37.85 1.97 17.77
N LYS A 62 -38.56 2.13 16.64
CA LYS A 62 -39.92 2.67 16.64
C LYS A 62 -40.89 1.81 17.45
N PHE A 63 -40.77 0.48 17.37
CA PHE A 63 -41.61 -0.45 18.13
C PHE A 63 -41.28 -0.43 19.63
N ASN A 64 -39.99 -0.37 20.00
CA ASN A 64 -39.57 -0.20 21.39
C ASN A 64 -40.01 1.15 21.96
N PHE A 65 -39.95 2.23 21.17
CA PHE A 65 -40.42 3.56 21.60
C PHE A 65 -41.92 3.57 21.84
N HIS A 66 -42.72 2.96 20.95
CA HIS A 66 -44.16 2.78 21.15
C HIS A 66 -44.51 1.85 22.32
N SER A 67 -43.70 0.83 22.58
CA SER A 67 -43.92 -0.10 23.69
C SER A 67 -43.58 0.52 25.05
N ILE A 68 -42.57 1.38 25.10
CA ILE A 68 -42.13 2.06 26.34
C ILE A 68 -43.03 3.26 26.66
N SER A 69 -43.46 4.04 25.65
CA SER A 69 -44.38 5.16 25.88
C SER A 69 -45.76 4.73 26.40
N HIS A 70 -46.20 3.52 26.05
CA HIS A 70 -47.50 2.99 26.48
C HIS A 70 -47.47 2.32 27.87
N LEU A 71 -46.28 2.04 28.42
CA LEU A 71 -46.09 1.48 29.76
C LEU A 71 -45.91 2.58 30.82
N ASP A 72 -45.34 3.74 30.46
CA ASP A 72 -45.13 4.87 31.39
C ASP A 72 -46.44 5.59 31.77
N GLU A 73 -47.51 5.44 30.97
CA GLU A 73 -48.81 6.08 31.21
C GLU A 73 -49.76 5.24 32.10
N THR A 74 -49.41 4.00 32.45
CA THR A 74 -50.32 3.08 33.17
C THR A 74 -49.93 2.78 34.62
N TYR A 75 -48.88 3.40 35.18
CA TYR A 75 -48.38 3.05 36.51
C TYR A 75 -48.14 4.23 37.46
N VAL A 76 -49.17 5.03 37.76
CA VAL A 76 -49.25 5.76 39.04
C VAL A 76 -50.71 5.86 39.53
N LYS A 77 -51.12 4.96 40.43
CA LYS A 77 -52.02 5.26 41.56
C LYS A 77 -51.70 4.32 42.73
N PRO A 78 -51.72 4.83 43.97
CA PRO A 78 -52.49 4.16 45.01
C PRO A 78 -53.49 5.12 45.68
N GLU A 79 -54.73 4.63 45.72
CA GLU A 79 -55.76 4.71 46.77
C GLU A 79 -55.67 5.81 47.84
N ASN A 80 -56.77 6.58 48.02
CA ASN A 80 -57.61 6.42 49.20
C ASN A 80 -59.01 7.08 49.06
N ASP A 81 -59.93 6.56 49.88
CA ASP A 81 -61.38 6.74 50.03
C ASP A 81 -62.03 8.13 49.88
N GLY A 82 -63.32 8.10 49.50
CA GLY A 82 -64.33 9.01 50.07
C GLY A 82 -65.35 9.62 49.11
N MET A 83 -66.52 8.98 49.01
CA MET A 83 -67.88 9.55 48.97
C MET A 83 -68.32 10.59 47.90
N GLU A 84 -69.58 10.37 47.49
CA GLU A 84 -70.58 11.34 46.96
C GLU A 84 -70.64 11.63 45.45
N THR A 85 -71.53 10.87 44.81
CA THR A 85 -72.77 11.29 44.12
C THR A 85 -72.79 12.37 43.02
N GLU A 86 -73.66 12.07 42.05
CA GLU A 86 -74.32 12.94 41.04
C GLU A 86 -73.50 13.27 39.79
N SER A 87 -73.87 12.63 38.68
CA SER A 87 -74.72 13.18 37.59
C SER A 87 -73.78 13.80 36.54
N GLU A 88 -74.02 13.83 35.25
CA GLU A 88 -75.16 13.57 34.41
C GLU A 88 -74.52 13.49 33.00
N THR A 89 -75.05 12.59 32.17
CA THR A 89 -75.23 12.72 30.72
C THR A 89 -74.19 13.51 29.90
N VAL A 90 -73.71 12.88 28.81
CA VAL A 90 -74.10 13.22 27.43
C VAL A 90 -73.17 12.51 26.44
N ASP A 91 -73.82 11.69 25.60
CA ASP A 91 -73.54 11.31 24.20
C ASP A 91 -72.21 10.66 23.79
N SER A 92 -72.26 9.34 23.58
CA SER A 92 -72.46 8.74 22.24
C SER A 92 -72.11 7.24 22.27
N GLU A 93 -73.08 6.37 22.00
CA GLU A 93 -72.82 5.04 21.44
C GLU A 93 -72.29 5.18 19.99
N PRO A 94 -71.98 4.08 19.27
CA PRO A 94 -70.98 3.06 19.57
C PRO A 94 -70.06 2.92 18.34
N ASN A 95 -68.77 2.59 18.51
CA ASN A 95 -68.04 2.00 17.40
C ASN A 95 -67.18 0.85 17.89
N SER A 96 -67.74 -0.34 17.70
CA SER A 96 -67.01 -1.57 17.44
C SER A 96 -65.90 -1.28 16.43
N ASP A 97 -64.65 -1.41 16.86
CA ASP A 97 -63.53 -1.90 16.05
C ASP A 97 -62.25 -1.75 16.87
N ILE A 98 -62.05 -2.68 17.81
CA ILE A 98 -60.69 -3.08 18.17
C ILE A 98 -60.33 -4.14 17.12
N PRO A 99 -59.52 -3.85 16.09
CA PRO A 99 -58.91 -4.93 15.33
C PRO A 99 -57.91 -5.59 16.28
N HIS A 100 -58.36 -6.65 16.96
CA HIS A 100 -57.46 -7.71 17.37
C HIS A 100 -56.96 -8.37 16.08
N ALA A 101 -55.98 -7.74 15.42
CA ALA A 101 -55.22 -8.37 14.36
C ALA A 101 -54.41 -9.50 15.00
N LYS A 102 -55.03 -10.69 15.05
CA LYS A 102 -54.33 -11.95 15.21
C LYS A 102 -53.38 -12.05 14.03
N ILE A 103 -52.10 -11.78 14.26
CA ILE A 103 -51.07 -12.03 13.27
C ILE A 103 -51.02 -13.56 13.09
N HIS A 104 -51.62 -14.05 12.00
CA HIS A 104 -51.51 -15.45 11.62
C HIS A 104 -50.09 -15.65 11.04
N PRO A 105 -49.30 -16.62 11.52
CA PRO A 105 -47.94 -16.85 11.03
C PRO A 105 -47.86 -17.03 9.51
N GLU A 106 -48.93 -17.51 8.87
CA GLU A 106 -49.04 -17.71 7.42
C GLU A 106 -49.09 -16.40 6.60
N GLU A 107 -49.58 -15.29 7.16
CA GLU A 107 -49.59 -13.99 6.45
C GLU A 107 -48.19 -13.39 6.33
N ILE A 108 -47.32 -13.61 7.34
CA ILE A 108 -45.91 -13.17 7.32
C ILE A 108 -45.10 -13.99 6.29
N TYR A 109 -45.35 -15.30 6.17
CA TYR A 109 -44.68 -16.12 5.16
C TYR A 109 -45.12 -15.74 3.74
N LYS A 110 -46.41 -15.39 3.56
CA LYS A 110 -46.95 -14.96 2.27
C LYS A 110 -46.46 -13.57 1.87
N GLU A 111 -46.28 -12.64 2.81
CA GLU A 111 -45.65 -11.32 2.56
C GLU A 111 -44.14 -11.42 2.29
N MET A 112 -43.44 -12.40 2.89
CA MET A 112 -42.05 -12.68 2.55
C MET A 112 -41.92 -13.30 1.15
N GLU A 113 -42.79 -14.23 0.75
CA GLU A 113 -42.80 -14.79 -0.61
C GLU A 113 -43.15 -13.75 -1.68
N THR A 114 -44.06 -12.81 -1.42
CA THR A 114 -44.35 -11.70 -2.35
C THR A 114 -43.21 -10.67 -2.39
N PHE A 115 -42.52 -10.40 -1.27
CA PHE A 115 -41.38 -9.47 -1.25
C PHE A 115 -40.10 -10.01 -1.93
N PHE A 116 -39.90 -11.34 -1.91
CA PHE A 116 -38.82 -12.00 -2.66
C PHE A 116 -39.21 -12.37 -4.10
N GLY A 117 -40.50 -12.44 -4.41
CA GLY A 117 -41.03 -12.81 -5.73
C GLY A 117 -40.92 -11.74 -6.81
N ASP A 118 -40.80 -10.46 -6.43
CA ASP A 118 -40.84 -9.33 -7.38
C ASP A 118 -39.45 -8.79 -7.79
N ILE A 119 -38.35 -9.38 -7.32
CA ILE A 119 -37.01 -9.08 -7.88
C ILE A 119 -36.74 -10.08 -8.99
N ASP A 120 -37.47 -9.86 -10.07
CA ASP A 120 -37.30 -10.56 -11.32
C ASP A 120 -35.86 -10.35 -11.84
N THR A 121 -35.25 -11.47 -12.21
CA THR A 121 -33.86 -11.68 -12.63
C THR A 121 -33.50 -11.05 -13.98
N SER A 122 -34.17 -9.98 -14.40
CA SER A 122 -33.91 -9.33 -15.69
C SER A 122 -33.15 -8.02 -15.49
N GLY A 123 -32.04 -7.93 -16.22
CA GLY A 123 -31.08 -6.86 -16.09
C GLY A 123 -31.67 -5.50 -16.41
N GLU A 124 -31.32 -4.53 -15.58
CA GLU A 124 -30.81 -3.23 -16.01
C GLU A 124 -30.32 -2.50 -14.75
N GLY A 125 -29.00 -2.33 -14.69
CA GLY A 125 -28.35 -1.65 -13.58
C GLY A 125 -28.57 -0.15 -13.68
N VAL A 126 -29.19 0.43 -12.66
CA VAL A 126 -29.04 1.86 -12.37
C VAL A 126 -27.72 2.04 -11.63
N MET A 127 -26.73 2.56 -12.36
CA MET A 127 -25.40 2.88 -11.89
C MET A 127 -25.43 3.90 -10.75
N LEU A 128 -24.65 3.63 -9.69
CA LEU A 128 -24.04 4.66 -8.87
C LEU A 128 -22.52 4.51 -8.99
N SER A 129 -22.02 5.16 -10.04
CA SER A 129 -20.60 5.40 -10.30
C SER A 129 -19.97 6.14 -9.13
N GLY A 130 -19.08 5.47 -8.41
CA GLY A 130 -17.96 6.11 -7.71
C GLY A 130 -16.69 5.77 -8.47
N LYS A 131 -16.24 6.67 -9.37
CA LYS A 131 -14.94 6.59 -10.04
C LYS A 131 -13.84 6.42 -8.98
N GLU A 132 -13.21 5.26 -8.91
CA GLU A 132 -11.83 5.16 -8.44
C GLU A 132 -10.94 5.39 -9.67
N GLU A 133 -10.44 6.61 -9.81
CA GLU A 133 -9.45 6.93 -10.83
C GLU A 133 -8.19 6.11 -10.57
N GLY A 134 -7.78 5.40 -11.62
CA GLY A 134 -6.63 4.52 -11.60
C GLY A 134 -5.34 5.24 -11.26
N GLU A 135 -4.68 4.73 -10.23
CA GLU A 135 -3.24 4.54 -10.23
C GLU A 135 -2.99 3.20 -9.52
N GLU A 136 -2.67 2.17 -10.30
CA GLU A 136 -2.07 0.92 -9.81
C GLU A 136 -0.66 1.23 -9.26
N GLY A 137 -0.62 1.88 -8.10
CA GLY A 137 0.54 1.83 -7.23
C GLY A 137 0.48 0.50 -6.50
N GLY A 138 1.21 -0.51 -7.02
CA GLY A 138 1.44 -1.77 -6.32
C GLY A 138 1.82 -1.49 -4.86
N VAL A 139 1.01 -2.00 -3.94
CA VAL A 139 1.27 -1.84 -2.50
C VAL A 139 2.57 -2.59 -2.22
N PRO A 140 3.55 -1.96 -1.54
CA PRO A 140 4.79 -2.64 -1.19
C PRO A 140 4.47 -3.94 -0.46
N HIS A 141 4.97 -5.07 -0.98
CA HIS A 141 4.86 -6.38 -0.35
C HIS A 141 5.76 -6.40 0.89
N SER A 142 5.26 -5.74 1.94
CA SER A 142 5.91 -5.62 3.24
C SER A 142 5.49 -6.78 4.11
N ASP A 143 6.36 -7.25 5.00
CA ASP A 143 6.01 -8.27 6.00
C ASP A 143 4.75 -7.88 6.79
N GLN A 144 4.55 -6.60 7.04
CA GLN A 144 3.34 -6.09 7.70
C GLN A 144 2.07 -6.25 6.84
N HIS A 145 2.16 -6.11 5.52
CA HIS A 145 1.05 -6.39 4.59
C HIS A 145 0.67 -7.86 4.63
N ASN A 146 1.67 -8.74 4.60
CA ASN A 146 1.47 -10.18 4.60
C ASN A 146 0.81 -10.64 5.91
N VAL A 147 1.31 -10.16 7.06
CA VAL A 147 0.72 -10.45 8.37
C VAL A 147 -0.73 -9.96 8.47
N MET A 148 -1.05 -8.76 7.95
CA MET A 148 -2.44 -8.27 7.94
C MET A 148 -3.35 -9.11 7.03
N MET A 149 -2.83 -9.59 5.90
CA MET A 149 -3.57 -10.44 4.97
C MET A 149 -3.79 -11.85 5.52
N GLU A 150 -2.77 -12.45 6.11
CA GLU A 150 -2.84 -13.76 6.78
C GLU A 150 -3.88 -13.73 7.90
N ARG A 151 -3.80 -12.75 8.80
CA ARG A 151 -4.78 -12.57 9.88
C ARG A 151 -6.22 -12.41 9.35
N ARG A 152 -6.40 -11.68 8.24
CA ARG A 152 -7.72 -11.53 7.62
C ARG A 152 -8.22 -12.84 7.01
N ALA A 153 -7.33 -13.61 6.37
CA ALA A 153 -7.66 -14.90 5.80
C ALA A 153 -8.04 -15.92 6.88
N GLU A 154 -7.32 -15.92 8.00
CA GLU A 154 -7.64 -16.73 9.18
C GLU A 154 -9.03 -16.38 9.74
N LEU A 155 -9.30 -15.10 9.98
CA LEU A 155 -10.59 -14.66 10.52
C LEU A 155 -11.77 -14.99 9.58
N ASN A 156 -11.54 -14.97 8.26
CA ASN A 156 -12.52 -15.40 7.27
C ASN A 156 -12.77 -16.91 7.29
N ARG A 157 -11.73 -17.75 7.49
CA ARG A 157 -11.92 -19.19 7.68
C ARG A 157 -12.72 -19.48 8.94
N ASP A 158 -12.36 -18.85 10.06
CA ASP A 158 -13.06 -19.02 11.33
C ASP A 158 -14.54 -18.61 11.23
N LEU A 159 -14.83 -17.55 10.48
CA LEU A 159 -16.21 -17.11 10.18
C LEU A 159 -16.97 -18.12 9.32
N ALA A 160 -16.33 -18.70 8.31
CA ALA A 160 -16.94 -19.73 7.47
C ALA A 160 -17.25 -21.00 8.28
N ASP A 161 -16.30 -21.45 9.10
CA ASP A 161 -16.45 -22.61 9.98
C ASP A 161 -17.56 -22.39 11.02
N LEU A 162 -17.60 -21.21 11.64
CA LEU A 162 -18.66 -20.85 12.58
C LEU A 162 -20.04 -20.80 11.90
N ASN A 163 -20.13 -20.28 10.68
CA ASN A 163 -21.36 -20.29 9.90
C ASN A 163 -21.84 -21.71 9.60
N GLY A 164 -20.94 -22.60 9.17
CA GLY A 164 -21.28 -24.00 8.91
C GLY A 164 -21.73 -24.74 10.18
N ARG A 165 -21.06 -24.50 11.32
CA ARG A 165 -21.47 -25.05 12.62
C ARG A 165 -22.86 -24.54 13.05
N LEU A 166 -23.12 -23.26 12.84
CA LEU A 166 -24.39 -22.62 13.18
C LEU A 166 -25.54 -23.15 12.31
N GLU A 167 -25.31 -23.31 11.01
CA GLU A 167 -26.27 -23.93 10.09
C GLU A 167 -26.59 -25.38 10.50
N ASN A 168 -25.57 -26.19 10.80
CA ASN A 168 -25.76 -27.55 11.29
C ASN A 168 -26.53 -27.61 12.62
N ALA A 169 -26.22 -26.73 13.57
CA ALA A 169 -26.91 -26.66 14.85
C ALA A 169 -28.37 -26.20 14.70
N GLU A 170 -28.64 -25.23 13.83
CA GLU A 170 -30.00 -24.77 13.52
C GLU A 170 -30.82 -25.85 12.83
N ALA A 171 -30.23 -26.57 11.87
CA ALA A 171 -30.85 -27.71 11.21
C ALA A 171 -31.17 -28.84 12.20
N TYR A 172 -30.22 -29.19 13.08
CA TYR A 172 -30.42 -30.22 14.11
C TYR A 172 -31.50 -29.83 15.12
N ARG A 173 -31.50 -28.56 15.58
CA ARG A 173 -32.57 -28.04 16.45
C ARG A 173 -33.93 -28.10 15.75
N LYS A 174 -34.01 -27.74 14.47
CA LYS A 174 -35.24 -27.82 13.67
C LYS A 174 -35.76 -29.26 13.59
N GLN A 175 -34.87 -30.23 13.33
CA GLN A 175 -35.23 -31.65 13.30
C GLN A 175 -35.74 -32.14 14.67
N LEU A 176 -35.09 -31.75 15.77
CA LEU A 176 -35.53 -32.04 17.13
C LEU A 176 -36.91 -31.44 17.43
N MET A 177 -37.14 -30.18 17.04
CA MET A 177 -38.43 -29.50 17.24
C MET A 177 -39.56 -30.12 16.41
N GLN A 178 -39.32 -30.45 15.14
CA GLN A 178 -40.30 -31.18 14.31
C GLN A 178 -40.68 -32.52 14.94
N SER A 179 -39.70 -33.20 15.53
CA SER A 179 -39.99 -34.41 16.30
C SER A 179 -40.82 -34.10 17.56
N SER A 180 -40.52 -33.00 18.28
CA SER A 180 -41.19 -32.54 19.51
C SER A 180 -42.63 -32.08 19.32
N GLU A 181 -42.96 -31.46 18.20
CA GLU A 181 -44.29 -30.93 17.91
C GLU A 181 -45.31 -32.08 17.75
N SER A 182 -44.87 -33.19 17.16
CA SER A 182 -45.62 -34.46 17.18
C SER A 182 -45.80 -34.98 18.62
N TRP A 183 -44.79 -34.80 19.49
CA TRP A 183 -44.85 -35.21 20.90
C TRP A 183 -45.81 -34.37 21.74
N ASP A 184 -46.11 -33.12 21.39
CA ASP A 184 -46.99 -32.26 22.20
C ASP A 184 -48.47 -32.67 22.11
N SER A 185 -48.96 -33.01 20.91
CA SER A 185 -50.29 -33.60 20.73
C SER A 185 -50.41 -34.95 21.44
N ILE A 186 -49.33 -35.74 21.41
CA ILE A 186 -49.25 -37.05 22.06
C ILE A 186 -49.18 -36.91 23.59
N LYS A 187 -48.47 -35.91 24.10
CA LYS A 187 -48.35 -35.59 25.53
C LYS A 187 -49.72 -35.31 26.14
N LEU A 188 -50.50 -34.42 25.53
CA LEU A 188 -51.81 -34.04 26.04
C LEU A 188 -52.74 -35.27 26.14
N LYS A 189 -52.70 -36.13 25.13
CA LYS A 189 -53.44 -37.41 25.11
C LYS A 189 -52.97 -38.38 26.19
N TYR A 190 -51.68 -38.45 26.48
CA TYR A 190 -51.15 -39.30 27.54
C TYR A 190 -51.46 -38.76 28.93
N GLU A 191 -51.39 -37.46 29.16
CA GLU A 191 -51.77 -36.86 30.44
C GLU A 191 -53.26 -37.08 30.75
N ASP A 192 -54.13 -36.92 29.75
CA ASP A 192 -55.55 -37.21 29.88
C ASP A 192 -55.83 -38.71 30.10
N ASN A 193 -55.12 -39.58 29.38
CA ASN A 193 -55.29 -41.03 29.52
C ASN A 193 -54.78 -41.53 30.89
N ILE A 194 -53.68 -40.99 31.43
CA ILE A 194 -53.24 -41.29 32.79
C ILE A 194 -54.35 -40.94 33.79
N LYS A 195 -54.90 -39.71 33.73
CA LYS A 195 -55.99 -39.28 34.62
C LYS A 195 -57.22 -40.19 34.52
N ASN A 196 -57.61 -40.56 33.30
CA ASN A 196 -58.73 -41.47 33.06
C ASN A 196 -58.47 -42.88 33.60
N LEU A 197 -57.25 -43.42 33.43
CA LEU A 197 -56.86 -44.72 33.98
C LEU A 197 -56.79 -44.69 35.51
N GLU A 198 -56.30 -43.61 36.11
CA GLU A 198 -56.29 -43.42 37.56
C GLU A 198 -57.70 -43.40 38.15
N MET A 199 -58.63 -42.64 37.55
CA MET A 199 -60.04 -42.62 37.95
C MET A 199 -60.70 -44.00 37.79
N ASN A 200 -60.37 -44.76 36.74
CA ASN A 200 -60.88 -46.12 36.55
C ASN A 200 -60.30 -47.10 37.58
N ILE A 201 -59.02 -46.98 37.93
CA ILE A 201 -58.42 -47.77 39.02
C ILE A 201 -59.14 -47.49 40.33
N GLU A 202 -59.43 -46.23 40.65
CA GLU A 202 -60.14 -45.83 41.86
C GLU A 202 -61.55 -46.46 41.92
N LYS A 203 -62.32 -46.36 40.83
CA LYS A 203 -63.65 -47.01 40.72
C LYS A 203 -63.59 -48.52 40.92
N LEU A 204 -62.68 -49.21 40.23
CA LEU A 204 -62.54 -50.66 40.36
C LEU A 204 -62.02 -51.07 41.75
N GLN A 205 -61.20 -50.24 42.39
CA GLN A 205 -60.75 -50.45 43.77
C GLN A 205 -61.92 -50.33 44.76
N GLU A 206 -62.83 -49.37 44.53
CA GLU A 206 -64.05 -49.20 45.32
C GLU A 206 -64.99 -50.42 45.16
N GLU A 207 -65.26 -50.84 43.92
CA GLU A 207 -66.06 -52.05 43.62
C GLU A 207 -65.43 -53.31 44.25
N LYS A 208 -64.12 -53.47 44.13
CA LYS A 208 -63.37 -54.55 44.78
C LYS A 208 -63.57 -54.52 46.30
N GLY A 209 -63.46 -53.34 46.91
CA GLY A 209 -63.66 -53.14 48.35
C GLY A 209 -65.08 -53.48 48.81
N GLN A 210 -66.09 -53.09 48.04
CA GLN A 210 -67.50 -53.43 48.28
C GLN A 210 -67.74 -54.94 48.17
N LEU A 211 -67.26 -55.59 47.10
CA LEU A 211 -67.36 -57.04 46.93
C LEU A 211 -66.64 -57.82 48.04
N HIS A 212 -65.49 -57.32 48.52
CA HIS A 212 -64.76 -57.95 49.61
C HIS A 212 -65.53 -57.86 50.94
N LYS A 213 -66.13 -56.69 51.24
CA LYS A 213 -67.04 -56.52 52.40
C LYS A 213 -68.26 -57.45 52.31
N GLU A 214 -68.87 -57.56 51.13
CA GLU A 214 -69.98 -58.49 50.90
C GLU A 214 -69.60 -59.97 51.08
N LEU A 215 -68.37 -60.33 50.73
CA LEU A 215 -67.85 -61.69 50.88
C LEU A 215 -67.57 -62.01 52.36
N HIS A 216 -67.06 -61.04 53.11
CA HIS A 216 -66.81 -61.17 54.55
C HIS A 216 -68.10 -61.24 55.40
N ASN A 217 -69.16 -60.54 55.00
CA ASN A 217 -70.38 -60.39 55.79
C ASN A 217 -71.42 -61.53 55.64
N LYS A 218 -71.18 -62.59 54.84
CA LYS A 218 -72.12 -63.72 54.65
C LYS A 218 -71.58 -65.03 55.22
N THR A 219 -72.18 -65.53 56.32
CA THR A 219 -71.78 -66.73 57.07
C THR A 219 -72.69 -67.96 56.88
N ASN A 220 -73.41 -68.11 55.75
CA ASN A 220 -74.40 -69.21 55.59
C ASN A 220 -74.16 -70.18 54.40
N SER A 221 -74.45 -71.45 54.67
CA SER A 221 -74.11 -72.71 53.94
C SER A 221 -74.56 -72.85 52.46
N ALA A 222 -75.27 -71.88 51.87
CA ALA A 222 -75.60 -71.87 50.43
C ALA A 222 -74.53 -71.15 49.55
N ALA A 223 -73.34 -70.90 50.11
CA ALA A 223 -72.40 -69.89 49.63
C ALA A 223 -71.37 -70.32 48.57
N SER A 224 -71.15 -71.61 48.30
CA SER A 224 -69.96 -72.05 47.55
C SER A 224 -69.90 -71.56 46.08
N LYS A 225 -70.98 -71.71 45.30
CA LYS A 225 -70.99 -71.27 43.88
C LYS A 225 -70.99 -69.75 43.72
N ILE A 226 -71.66 -69.02 44.61
CA ILE A 226 -71.74 -67.54 44.58
C ILE A 226 -70.44 -66.92 45.10
N ALA A 227 -69.80 -67.53 46.09
CA ALA A 227 -68.48 -67.10 46.56
C ALA A 227 -67.41 -67.32 45.49
N GLU A 228 -67.47 -68.45 44.75
CA GLU A 228 -66.51 -68.74 43.69
C GLU A 228 -66.65 -67.78 42.49
N THR A 229 -67.88 -67.47 42.04
CA THR A 229 -68.10 -66.48 40.97
C THR A 229 -67.67 -65.07 41.39
N ARG A 230 -67.89 -64.68 42.65
CA ARG A 230 -67.41 -63.40 43.21
C ARG A 230 -65.88 -63.36 43.34
N ARG A 231 -65.24 -64.48 43.70
CA ARG A 231 -63.78 -64.61 43.73
C ARG A 231 -63.18 -64.47 42.32
N GLN A 232 -63.78 -65.11 41.32
CA GLN A 232 -63.37 -64.95 39.92
C GLN A 232 -63.53 -63.50 39.46
N LYS A 233 -64.61 -62.82 39.86
CA LYS A 233 -64.80 -61.40 39.55
C LYS A 233 -63.75 -60.50 40.23
N LEU A 234 -63.40 -60.77 41.48
CA LEU A 234 -62.31 -60.08 42.19
C LEU A 234 -60.96 -60.26 41.50
N GLN A 235 -60.63 -61.49 41.08
CA GLN A 235 -59.39 -61.79 40.37
C GLN A 235 -59.34 -61.08 39.01
N GLN A 236 -60.48 -60.99 38.31
CA GLN A 236 -60.59 -60.25 37.05
C GLN A 236 -60.40 -58.73 37.27
N LEU A 237 -61.01 -58.16 38.31
CA LEU A 237 -60.85 -56.74 38.66
C LEU A 237 -59.40 -56.42 39.08
N GLU A 238 -58.75 -57.32 39.82
CA GLU A 238 -57.33 -57.20 40.17
C GLU A 238 -56.42 -57.23 38.94
N ALA A 239 -56.68 -58.14 37.99
CA ALA A 239 -55.95 -58.19 36.73
C ALA A 239 -56.12 -56.89 35.93
N GLN A 240 -57.35 -56.37 35.83
CA GLN A 240 -57.63 -55.10 35.15
C GLN A 240 -56.93 -53.90 35.80
N ILE A 241 -56.91 -53.82 37.14
CA ILE A 241 -56.15 -52.79 37.87
C ILE A 241 -54.65 -52.92 37.58
N GLY A 242 -54.12 -54.15 37.53
CA GLY A 242 -52.73 -54.43 37.16
C GLY A 242 -52.37 -53.92 35.76
N ASP A 243 -53.23 -54.21 34.78
CA ASP A 243 -53.05 -53.76 33.39
C ASP A 243 -53.10 -52.24 33.27
N MET A 244 -54.05 -51.58 33.94
CA MET A 244 -54.15 -50.11 33.93
C MET A 244 -52.93 -49.45 34.59
N ARG A 245 -52.42 -50.03 35.69
CA ARG A 245 -51.17 -49.56 36.32
C ARG A 245 -49.96 -49.74 35.41
N SER A 246 -49.92 -50.80 34.61
CA SER A 246 -48.87 -51.01 33.60
C SER A 246 -48.91 -49.92 32.52
N LYS A 247 -50.11 -49.60 32.01
CA LYS A 247 -50.32 -48.52 31.01
C LYS A 247 -49.91 -47.15 31.54
N ILE A 248 -50.26 -46.81 32.79
CA ILE A 248 -49.83 -45.55 33.43
C ILE A 248 -48.29 -45.47 33.49
N LYS A 249 -47.62 -46.58 33.87
CA LYS A 249 -46.14 -46.62 33.91
C LYS A 249 -45.52 -46.39 32.54
N GLU A 250 -46.09 -46.96 31.49
CA GLU A 250 -45.59 -46.76 30.11
C GLU A 250 -45.76 -45.31 29.65
N GLN A 251 -46.93 -44.72 29.88
CA GLN A 251 -47.19 -43.31 29.57
C GLN A 251 -46.29 -42.35 30.37
N SER A 252 -46.06 -42.65 31.65
CA SER A 252 -45.11 -41.90 32.49
C SER A 252 -43.67 -41.96 31.97
N LYS A 253 -43.24 -43.10 31.41
CA LYS A 253 -41.91 -43.22 30.78
C LYS A 253 -41.83 -42.35 29.52
N MET A 254 -42.88 -42.33 28.70
CA MET A 254 -42.93 -41.50 27.49
C MET A 254 -42.85 -40.00 27.81
N LEU A 255 -43.54 -39.54 28.86
CA LEU A 255 -43.45 -38.14 29.32
C LEU A 255 -42.03 -37.76 29.74
N LYS A 256 -41.31 -38.64 30.45
CA LYS A 256 -39.90 -38.41 30.82
C LYS A 256 -38.98 -38.31 29.60
N MET A 257 -39.17 -39.17 28.59
CA MET A 257 -38.40 -39.11 27.35
C MET A 257 -38.64 -37.78 26.61
N LYS A 258 -39.88 -37.26 26.63
CA LYS A 258 -40.22 -35.95 26.06
C LYS A 258 -39.52 -34.80 26.79
N GLN A 259 -39.60 -34.78 28.12
CA GLN A 259 -38.93 -33.77 28.95
C GLN A 259 -37.41 -33.72 28.67
N GLN A 260 -36.75 -34.87 28.53
CA GLN A 260 -35.32 -34.93 28.18
C GLN A 260 -35.02 -34.32 26.80
N LYS A 261 -35.89 -34.52 25.80
CA LYS A 261 -35.73 -33.89 24.48
C LYS A 261 -35.94 -32.38 24.52
N GLU A 262 -36.88 -31.89 25.31
CA GLU A 262 -37.09 -30.44 25.49
C GLU A 262 -35.86 -29.77 26.13
N GLU A 263 -35.26 -30.41 27.14
CA GLU A 263 -34.02 -29.93 27.74
C GLU A 263 -32.86 -29.87 26.72
N GLN A 264 -32.77 -30.85 25.82
CA GLN A 264 -31.79 -30.83 24.73
C GLN A 264 -32.06 -29.68 23.75
N VAL A 265 -33.31 -29.43 23.37
CA VAL A 265 -33.69 -28.29 22.51
C VAL A 265 -33.36 -26.95 23.17
N CYS A 266 -33.59 -26.82 24.48
CA CYS A 266 -33.25 -25.62 25.24
C CYS A 266 -31.73 -25.37 25.24
N LYS A 267 -30.92 -26.40 25.50
CA LYS A 267 -29.45 -26.32 25.48
C LYS A 267 -28.92 -25.91 24.10
N LEU A 268 -29.42 -26.56 23.04
CA LEU A 268 -29.06 -26.21 21.66
C LEU A 268 -29.46 -24.78 21.29
N SER A 269 -30.61 -24.31 21.78
CA SER A 269 -31.06 -22.93 21.53
C SER A 269 -30.12 -21.91 22.16
N GLN A 270 -29.65 -22.16 23.38
CA GLN A 270 -28.64 -21.32 24.05
C GLN A 270 -27.31 -21.35 23.31
N GLU A 271 -26.85 -22.51 22.87
CA GLU A 271 -25.59 -22.65 22.11
C GLU A 271 -25.65 -21.90 20.76
N ILE A 272 -26.75 -22.02 20.01
CA ILE A 272 -26.98 -21.26 18.77
C ILE A 272 -26.96 -19.75 19.04
N GLN A 273 -27.55 -19.30 20.14
CA GLN A 273 -27.51 -17.88 20.52
C GLN A 273 -26.08 -17.40 20.78
N LEU A 274 -25.27 -18.20 21.50
CA LEU A 274 -23.85 -17.89 21.72
C LEU A 274 -23.06 -17.88 20.41
N MET A 275 -23.27 -18.86 19.53
CA MET A 275 -22.65 -18.88 18.20
C MET A 275 -23.04 -17.66 17.36
N LYS A 276 -24.30 -17.20 17.41
CA LYS A 276 -24.76 -15.97 16.75
C LYS A 276 -24.03 -14.73 17.29
N GLN A 277 -23.88 -14.62 18.61
CA GLN A 277 -23.15 -13.52 19.24
C GLN A 277 -21.67 -13.54 18.84
N GLN A 278 -21.03 -14.71 18.84
CA GLN A 278 -19.65 -14.88 18.38
C GLN A 278 -19.51 -14.48 16.91
N ARG A 279 -20.45 -14.86 16.05
CA ARG A 279 -20.45 -14.49 14.63
C ARG A 279 -20.50 -12.98 14.43
N VAL A 280 -21.40 -12.29 15.14
CA VAL A 280 -21.50 -10.83 15.07
C VAL A 280 -20.20 -10.17 15.55
N LYS A 281 -19.57 -10.67 16.61
CA LYS A 281 -18.29 -10.18 17.11
C LYS A 281 -17.18 -10.33 16.06
N MET A 282 -17.11 -11.48 15.39
CA MET A 282 -16.12 -11.73 14.32
C MET A 282 -16.35 -10.84 13.10
N TYR A 283 -17.60 -10.62 12.66
CA TYR A 283 -17.88 -9.67 11.57
C TYR A 283 -17.47 -8.22 11.92
N LYS A 284 -17.69 -7.79 13.17
CA LYS A 284 -17.21 -6.48 13.63
C LYS A 284 -15.68 -6.39 13.56
N GLN A 285 -14.98 -7.43 14.01
CA GLN A 285 -13.52 -7.50 13.93
C GLN A 285 -13.03 -7.45 12.47
N LEU A 286 -13.66 -8.20 11.56
CA LEU A 286 -13.31 -8.19 10.13
C LEU A 286 -13.45 -6.80 9.52
N LYS A 287 -14.54 -6.09 9.86
CA LYS A 287 -14.82 -4.74 9.37
C LYS A 287 -13.77 -3.74 9.88
N GLU A 288 -13.40 -3.83 11.16
CA GLU A 288 -12.36 -3.01 11.76
C GLU A 288 -10.98 -3.28 11.14
N ASP A 289 -10.60 -4.55 11.01
CA ASP A 289 -9.33 -4.95 10.39
C ASP A 289 -9.25 -4.48 8.93
N ASN A 290 -10.36 -4.52 8.17
CA ASN A 290 -10.42 -3.99 6.81
C ASN A 290 -10.27 -2.46 6.76
N ALA A 291 -10.91 -1.72 7.67
CA ALA A 291 -10.76 -0.27 7.75
C ALA A 291 -9.33 0.13 8.13
N ASN A 292 -8.70 -0.61 9.05
CA ASN A 292 -7.31 -0.41 9.45
C ASN A 292 -6.35 -0.71 8.30
N PHE A 293 -6.58 -1.79 7.55
CA PHE A 293 -5.80 -2.11 6.36
C PHE A 293 -5.89 -1.01 5.29
N GLN A 294 -7.07 -0.47 5.03
CA GLN A 294 -7.23 0.63 4.08
C GLN A 294 -6.49 1.89 4.53
N LYS A 295 -6.57 2.27 5.81
CA LYS A 295 -5.79 3.39 6.37
C LYS A 295 -4.28 3.17 6.22
N TRP A 296 -3.81 1.97 6.55
CA TRP A 296 -2.40 1.60 6.41
C TRP A 296 -1.94 1.68 4.95
N ARG A 297 -2.73 1.13 4.01
CA ARG A 297 -2.47 1.20 2.57
C ARG A 297 -2.39 2.64 2.07
N GLN A 298 -3.33 3.49 2.46
CA GLN A 298 -3.32 4.91 2.09
C GLN A 298 -2.09 5.64 2.66
N ALA A 299 -1.71 5.36 3.91
CA ALA A 299 -0.51 5.93 4.52
C ALA A 299 0.76 5.50 3.77
N LYS A 300 0.87 4.22 3.41
CA LYS A 300 1.99 3.69 2.62
C LYS A 300 2.04 4.25 1.20
N ASN A 301 0.91 4.40 0.53
CA ASN A 301 0.87 5.04 -0.79
C ASN A 301 1.33 6.49 -0.73
N LYS A 302 0.92 7.25 0.30
CA LYS A 302 1.41 8.62 0.53
C LYS A 302 2.92 8.66 0.78
N GLU A 303 3.44 7.75 1.58
CA GLU A 303 4.89 7.62 1.83
C GLU A 303 5.66 7.34 0.53
N VAL A 304 5.21 6.38 -0.28
CA VAL A 304 5.80 6.07 -1.58
C VAL A 304 5.76 7.28 -2.52
N MET A 305 4.65 8.01 -2.58
CA MET A 305 4.52 9.21 -3.41
C MET A 305 5.52 10.30 -2.97
N GLN A 306 5.67 10.51 -1.66
CA GLN A 306 6.63 11.46 -1.11
C GLN A 306 8.08 11.05 -1.40
N LEU A 307 8.41 9.77 -1.28
CA LEU A 307 9.74 9.25 -1.62
C LEU A 307 10.03 9.44 -3.11
N LYS A 308 9.09 9.11 -4.00
CA LYS A 308 9.22 9.36 -5.45
C LYS A 308 9.37 10.85 -5.77
N ALA A 309 8.69 11.75 -5.03
CA ALA A 309 8.83 13.19 -5.22
C ALA A 309 10.22 13.70 -4.77
N LYS A 310 10.72 13.22 -3.63
CA LYS A 310 12.08 13.52 -3.15
C LYS A 310 13.14 12.99 -4.13
N GLU A 311 12.98 11.77 -4.62
CA GLU A 311 13.88 11.17 -5.60
C GLU A 311 13.93 11.99 -6.90
N ARG A 312 12.77 12.39 -7.45
CA ARG A 312 12.73 13.28 -8.61
C ARG A 312 13.44 14.61 -8.37
N LYS A 313 13.30 15.18 -7.17
CA LYS A 313 13.99 16.43 -6.80
C LYS A 313 15.51 16.23 -6.75
N HIS A 314 15.96 15.16 -6.10
CA HIS A 314 17.39 14.82 -6.04
C HIS A 314 17.96 14.54 -7.43
N GLN A 315 17.27 13.80 -8.29
CA GLN A 315 17.69 13.57 -9.67
C GLN A 315 17.80 14.88 -10.46
N ALA A 316 16.86 15.81 -10.30
CA ALA A 316 16.93 17.12 -10.94
C ALA A 316 18.12 17.97 -10.44
N GLU A 317 18.41 17.92 -9.15
CA GLU A 317 19.58 18.57 -8.54
C GLU A 317 20.89 17.95 -9.05
N MET A 318 21.00 16.62 -9.08
CA MET A 318 22.15 15.90 -9.64
C MET A 318 22.37 16.25 -11.11
N ALA A 319 21.32 16.20 -11.94
CA ALA A 319 21.41 16.57 -13.34
C ALA A 319 21.82 18.05 -13.55
N LYS A 320 21.42 18.95 -12.64
CA LYS A 320 21.86 20.35 -12.67
C LYS A 320 23.36 20.47 -12.36
N MET A 321 23.83 19.77 -11.32
CA MET A 321 25.25 19.75 -10.93
C MET A 321 26.13 19.12 -12.02
N GLU A 322 25.69 18.01 -12.63
CA GLU A 322 26.37 17.36 -13.76
C GLU A 322 26.49 18.32 -14.96
N ARG A 323 25.40 18.96 -15.38
CA ARG A 323 25.44 19.97 -16.46
C ARG A 323 26.37 21.13 -16.14
N GLN A 324 26.44 21.57 -14.89
CA GLN A 324 27.36 22.63 -14.48
C GLN A 324 28.81 22.16 -14.56
N SER A 325 29.11 20.94 -14.10
CA SER A 325 30.44 20.33 -14.18
C SER A 325 30.89 20.16 -15.63
N GLU A 326 30.01 19.65 -16.50
CA GLU A 326 30.30 19.47 -17.93
C GLU A 326 30.60 20.81 -18.63
N ARG A 327 29.85 21.87 -18.30
CA ARG A 327 30.13 23.23 -18.79
C ARG A 327 31.49 23.73 -18.32
N GLN A 328 31.82 23.56 -17.04
CA GLN A 328 33.12 23.95 -16.48
C GLN A 328 34.26 23.20 -17.15
N GLN A 329 34.14 21.88 -17.33
CA GLN A 329 35.12 21.04 -18.01
C GLN A 329 35.32 21.49 -19.47
N THR A 330 34.24 21.80 -20.19
CA THR A 330 34.30 22.30 -21.57
C THR A 330 35.07 23.61 -21.67
N VAL A 331 34.81 24.57 -20.76
CA VAL A 331 35.53 25.85 -20.72
C VAL A 331 37.02 25.64 -20.40
N LEU A 332 37.35 24.79 -19.44
CA LEU A 332 38.73 24.48 -19.08
C LEU A 332 39.48 23.81 -20.24
N ARG A 333 38.84 22.86 -20.92
CA ARG A 333 39.39 22.19 -22.11
C ARG A 333 39.66 23.21 -23.22
N ARG A 334 38.72 24.09 -23.53
CA ARG A 334 38.90 25.15 -24.53
C ARG A 334 40.07 26.08 -24.17
N LYS A 335 40.18 26.53 -22.91
CA LYS A 335 41.30 27.37 -22.45
C LYS A 335 42.65 26.67 -22.62
N ALA A 336 42.71 25.37 -22.30
CA ALA A 336 43.92 24.57 -22.46
C ALA A 336 44.29 24.37 -23.95
N GLU A 337 43.31 24.09 -24.80
CA GLU A 337 43.49 23.97 -26.25
C GLU A 337 43.94 25.30 -26.88
N GLU A 338 43.37 26.44 -26.48
CA GLU A 338 43.78 27.77 -26.95
C GLU A 338 45.24 28.08 -26.58
N ALA A 339 45.65 27.83 -25.33
CA ALA A 339 47.04 28.01 -24.90
C ALA A 339 48.00 27.05 -25.63
N ALA A 340 47.59 25.80 -25.86
CA ALA A 340 48.37 24.84 -26.64
C ALA A 340 48.48 25.25 -28.11
N ALA A 341 47.44 25.84 -28.70
CA ALA A 341 47.46 26.34 -30.07
C ALA A 341 48.37 27.57 -30.21
N ALA A 342 48.33 28.52 -29.29
CA ALA A 342 49.26 29.67 -29.27
C ALA A 342 50.72 29.20 -29.19
N ASN A 343 50.98 28.18 -28.36
CA ASN A 343 52.29 27.53 -28.29
C ASN A 343 52.73 26.88 -29.61
N ARG A 344 51.82 26.19 -30.31
CA ARG A 344 52.11 25.60 -31.62
C ARG A 344 52.44 26.68 -32.65
N ARG A 345 51.65 27.75 -32.71
CA ARG A 345 51.90 28.90 -33.59
C ARG A 345 53.27 29.52 -33.34
N LEU A 346 53.66 29.72 -32.08
CA LEU A 346 54.99 30.23 -31.73
C LEU A 346 56.10 29.30 -32.23
N LYS A 347 55.98 27.98 -32.00
CA LYS A 347 56.97 27.00 -32.48
C LYS A 347 57.08 26.99 -34.00
N GLU A 348 55.95 27.02 -34.70
CA GLU A 348 55.92 27.08 -36.16
C GLU A 348 56.51 28.38 -36.70
N ALA A 349 56.21 29.52 -36.07
CA ALA A 349 56.81 30.80 -36.42
C ALA A 349 58.34 30.69 -36.27
N LEU A 350 58.87 30.30 -35.12
CA LEU A 350 60.32 30.13 -34.94
C LEU A 350 60.94 29.16 -35.96
N GLY A 351 60.25 28.05 -36.27
CA GLY A 351 60.69 27.08 -37.26
C GLY A 351 60.82 27.70 -38.67
N ARG A 352 59.83 28.49 -39.10
CA ARG A 352 59.92 29.26 -40.34
C ARG A 352 61.08 30.26 -40.32
N GLN A 353 61.48 30.75 -39.14
CA GLN A 353 62.47 31.83 -39.03
C GLN A 353 63.85 31.27 -39.27
N LYS A 354 64.10 30.15 -38.62
CA LYS A 354 65.30 29.33 -38.80
C LYS A 354 65.43 28.88 -40.24
N GLN A 355 64.36 28.35 -40.85
CA GLN A 355 64.37 27.96 -42.27
C GLN A 355 64.68 29.14 -43.20
N ALA A 356 64.04 30.29 -43.01
CA ALA A 356 64.27 31.48 -43.83
C ALA A 356 65.67 32.08 -43.65
N HIS A 357 66.24 31.96 -42.44
CA HIS A 357 67.61 32.35 -42.15
C HIS A 357 68.62 31.39 -42.82
N ASP A 358 68.41 30.08 -42.71
CA ASP A 358 69.26 29.06 -43.33
C ASP A 358 69.22 29.12 -44.86
N GLU A 359 68.04 29.35 -45.46
CA GLU A 359 67.91 29.59 -46.90
C GLU A 359 68.69 30.83 -47.36
N ARG A 360 68.71 31.89 -46.54
CA ARG A 360 69.46 33.11 -46.84
C ARG A 360 70.96 32.86 -46.79
N ASN A 361 71.44 32.13 -45.78
CA ASN A 361 72.84 31.77 -45.66
C ASN A 361 73.30 30.84 -46.80
N ARG A 362 72.40 29.99 -47.33
CA ARG A 362 72.67 29.14 -48.50
C ARG A 362 72.67 29.88 -49.83
N LYS A 363 71.93 30.99 -49.97
CA LYS A 363 71.71 31.73 -51.25
C LYS A 363 72.50 33.04 -51.34
N GLN A 364 73.68 33.12 -50.71
CA GLN A 364 74.44 34.36 -50.52
C GLN A 364 75.02 35.00 -51.82
N GLU A 365 74.63 34.58 -53.04
CA GLU A 365 75.36 34.91 -54.28
C GLU A 365 74.56 35.57 -55.44
N THR A 366 73.25 35.78 -55.37
CA THR A 366 72.51 36.47 -56.48
C THR A 366 71.77 37.72 -56.01
N ASN A 367 72.44 38.87 -56.07
CA ASN A 367 71.87 40.19 -55.79
C ASN A 367 70.98 40.65 -56.96
N GLU A 368 69.73 40.18 -57.01
CA GLU A 368 68.71 40.74 -57.93
C GLU A 368 68.03 41.96 -57.29
N ALA A 369 68.29 43.15 -57.86
CA ALA A 369 67.73 44.42 -57.39
C ALA A 369 66.19 44.52 -57.50
N SER A 370 65.55 43.69 -58.34
CA SER A 370 64.09 43.70 -58.55
C SER A 370 63.28 43.02 -57.44
N GLY A 371 63.93 42.28 -56.53
CA GLY A 371 63.27 41.50 -55.47
C GLY A 371 63.29 42.12 -54.06
N ILE A 372 63.97 43.27 -53.90
CA ILE A 372 64.28 43.87 -52.58
C ILE A 372 63.02 44.08 -51.73
N GLY A 373 61.95 44.64 -52.32
CA GLY A 373 60.71 44.89 -51.59
C GLY A 373 60.00 43.64 -51.11
N ASN A 374 59.95 42.57 -51.93
CA ASN A 374 59.35 41.29 -51.55
C ASN A 374 60.17 40.60 -50.45
N ARG A 375 61.50 40.68 -50.53
CA ARG A 375 62.41 40.14 -49.51
C ARG A 375 62.21 40.82 -48.16
N VAL A 376 62.20 42.16 -48.15
CA VAL A 376 62.00 42.95 -46.92
C VAL A 376 60.62 42.69 -46.33
N ARG A 377 59.56 42.62 -47.16
CA ARG A 377 58.22 42.26 -46.70
C ARG A 377 58.18 40.85 -46.09
N LYS A 378 58.78 39.84 -46.73
CA LYS A 378 58.81 38.46 -46.22
C LYS A 378 59.56 38.35 -44.90
N LEU A 379 60.70 39.05 -44.75
CA LEU A 379 61.42 39.14 -43.48
C LEU A 379 60.56 39.79 -42.39
N LEU A 380 60.04 40.99 -42.65
CA LEU A 380 59.28 41.74 -41.63
C LEU A 380 57.96 41.07 -41.27
N SER A 381 57.29 40.42 -42.24
CA SER A 381 56.11 39.59 -41.99
C SER A 381 56.43 38.44 -41.04
N HIS A 382 57.58 37.79 -41.24
CA HIS A 382 58.02 36.75 -40.32
C HIS A 382 58.28 37.32 -38.91
N ASP A 383 59.06 38.38 -38.81
CA ASP A 383 59.41 38.95 -37.49
C ASP A 383 58.16 39.45 -36.75
N LEU A 384 57.16 39.91 -37.50
CA LEU A 384 55.84 40.26 -36.99
C LEU A 384 55.08 39.01 -36.50
N ASP A 385 55.04 37.92 -37.26
CA ASP A 385 54.40 36.65 -36.84
C ASP A 385 55.00 36.12 -35.53
N VAL A 386 56.32 36.16 -35.39
CA VAL A 386 57.01 35.76 -34.15
C VAL A 386 56.66 36.71 -33.01
N ALA A 387 56.69 38.03 -33.25
CA ALA A 387 56.33 39.02 -32.22
C ALA A 387 54.88 38.84 -31.72
N VAL A 388 53.93 38.63 -32.64
CA VAL A 388 52.52 38.38 -32.30
C VAL A 388 52.39 37.07 -31.51
N SER A 389 53.02 35.99 -31.97
CA SER A 389 52.97 34.69 -31.28
C SER A 389 53.59 34.73 -29.89
N VAL A 390 54.68 35.49 -29.70
CA VAL A 390 55.31 35.72 -28.40
C VAL A 390 54.36 36.45 -27.46
N GLU A 391 53.68 37.49 -27.95
CA GLU A 391 52.73 38.26 -27.16
C GLU A 391 51.49 37.44 -26.80
N GLU A 392 50.99 36.58 -27.70
CA GLU A 392 49.93 35.61 -27.40
C GLU A 392 50.34 34.66 -26.26
N VAL A 393 51.53 34.06 -26.33
CA VAL A 393 52.07 33.17 -25.29
C VAL A 393 52.27 33.92 -23.96
N LYS A 394 52.76 35.17 -23.99
CA LYS A 394 52.88 36.03 -22.80
C LYS A 394 51.52 36.30 -22.15
N ARG A 395 50.48 36.58 -22.95
CA ARG A 395 49.11 36.77 -22.45
C ARG A 395 48.55 35.50 -21.81
N HIS A 396 48.74 34.33 -22.43
CA HIS A 396 48.32 33.06 -21.83
C HIS A 396 49.08 32.76 -20.52
N LYS A 397 50.38 33.03 -20.46
CA LYS A 397 51.16 32.91 -19.22
C LYS A 397 50.62 33.83 -18.13
N GLN A 398 50.32 35.09 -18.47
CA GLN A 398 49.75 36.04 -17.52
C GLN A 398 48.39 35.58 -16.99
N ARG A 399 47.52 35.03 -17.85
CA ARG A 399 46.25 34.44 -17.43
C ARG A 399 46.46 33.29 -16.45
N PHE A 400 47.37 32.35 -16.73
CA PHE A 400 47.66 31.26 -15.79
C PHE A 400 48.28 31.74 -14.47
N LEU A 401 49.05 32.84 -14.47
CA LEU A 401 49.54 33.46 -13.24
C LEU A 401 48.41 34.04 -12.39
N VAL A 402 47.42 34.67 -13.02
CA VAL A 402 46.20 35.15 -12.33
C VAL A 402 45.41 33.97 -11.79
N ASP A 403 45.14 32.94 -12.61
CA ASP A 403 44.44 31.73 -12.17
C ASP A 403 45.15 31.06 -10.97
N ARG A 404 46.48 30.91 -11.02
CA ARG A 404 47.26 30.33 -9.90
C ARG A 404 47.15 31.18 -8.64
N LYS A 405 47.13 32.51 -8.76
CA LYS A 405 46.96 33.42 -7.63
C LYS A 405 45.59 33.22 -6.98
N GLU A 406 44.53 33.17 -7.77
CA GLU A 406 43.16 32.93 -7.30
C GLU A 406 43.02 31.56 -6.62
N LEU A 407 43.56 30.49 -7.24
CA LEU A 407 43.58 29.16 -6.64
C LEU A 407 44.34 29.13 -5.30
N THR A 408 45.45 29.86 -5.20
CA THR A 408 46.24 29.95 -3.96
C THR A 408 45.47 30.69 -2.86
N GLN A 409 44.73 31.74 -3.22
CA GLN A 409 43.86 32.47 -2.28
C GLN A 409 42.77 31.56 -1.73
N HIS A 410 42.06 30.83 -2.61
CA HIS A 410 41.03 29.88 -2.18
C HIS A 410 41.59 28.73 -1.34
N LEU A 411 42.76 28.19 -1.69
CA LEU A 411 43.43 27.18 -0.87
C LEU A 411 43.76 27.71 0.53
N GLN A 412 44.19 28.96 0.65
CA GLN A 412 44.46 29.59 1.94
C GLN A 412 43.18 29.78 2.75
N GLU A 413 42.08 30.20 2.12
CA GLU A 413 40.76 30.32 2.75
C GLU A 413 40.28 28.96 3.28
N LEU A 414 40.36 27.89 2.47
CA LEU A 414 39.97 26.54 2.88
C LEU A 414 40.84 25.99 4.00
N ARG A 415 42.14 26.29 4.00
CA ARG A 415 43.03 25.93 5.12
C ARG A 415 42.67 26.67 6.41
N SER A 416 42.30 27.96 6.33
CA SER A 416 41.78 28.71 7.49
C SER A 416 40.49 28.09 8.03
N GLN A 417 39.55 27.74 7.13
CA GLN A 417 38.30 27.08 7.51
C GLN A 417 38.54 25.71 8.14
N LEU A 418 39.50 24.93 7.62
CA LEU A 418 39.90 23.67 8.20
C LEU A 418 40.53 23.85 9.60
N ASP A 419 41.39 24.84 9.79
CA ASP A 419 42.02 25.15 11.07
C ASP A 419 40.99 25.64 12.12
N GLU A 420 40.01 26.44 11.68
CA GLU A 420 38.87 26.88 12.50
C GLU A 420 37.97 25.69 12.89
N ALA A 421 37.67 24.79 11.95
CA ALA A 421 36.87 23.58 12.19
C ALA A 421 37.57 22.57 13.13
N LEU A 422 38.90 22.50 13.10
CA LEU A 422 39.70 21.66 14.00
C LEU A 422 39.90 22.27 15.39
N GLY A 423 39.67 23.59 15.53
CA GLY A 423 39.76 24.35 16.78
C GLY A 423 41.20 24.50 17.33
N PRO A 424 41.44 25.46 18.25
CA PRO A 424 42.75 25.68 18.86
C PRO A 424 43.07 24.55 19.86
N GLY A 425 43.65 23.45 19.37
CA GLY A 425 44.06 22.34 20.25
C GLY A 425 44.62 21.06 19.60
N ALA A 426 44.57 20.92 18.27
CA ALA A 426 45.00 19.67 17.61
C ALA A 426 46.52 19.40 17.71
N SER A 427 47.37 20.43 17.76
CA SER A 427 48.84 20.25 17.78
C SER A 427 49.43 19.79 19.13
N LYS A 428 48.69 19.82 20.25
CA LYS A 428 49.21 19.42 21.58
C LYS A 428 48.73 18.05 22.08
N ARG A 429 47.80 17.37 21.39
CA ARG A 429 47.24 16.07 21.84
C ARG A 429 47.92 14.83 21.24
N ARG A 430 49.18 14.95 20.80
CA ARG A 430 49.93 13.81 20.23
C ARG A 430 50.64 12.94 21.29
N THR A 431 50.36 13.17 22.58
CA THR A 431 50.89 12.38 23.70
C THR A 431 49.78 12.00 24.69
N LEU A 432 48.81 11.19 24.28
CA LEU A 432 48.32 10.11 25.12
C LEU A 432 47.41 9.20 24.30
N ASN A 433 47.68 7.91 24.42
CA ASN A 433 46.98 6.79 23.82
C ASN A 433 45.52 6.73 24.32
N ASP A 434 44.55 6.94 23.44
CA ASP A 434 43.17 6.49 23.64
C ASP A 434 42.57 6.07 22.29
N SER A 435 42.23 4.79 22.19
CA SER A 435 42.03 4.06 20.92
C SER A 435 40.56 3.84 20.58
N SER A 436 39.64 4.73 20.97
CA SER A 436 38.19 4.49 20.79
C SER A 436 37.36 5.66 20.24
N SER A 437 37.95 6.66 19.56
CA SER A 437 37.21 7.82 19.01
C SER A 437 37.49 8.15 17.54
N LYS A 438 37.92 7.16 16.74
CA LYS A 438 38.35 7.39 15.34
C LYS A 438 37.24 7.58 14.30
N ASP A 439 35.96 7.34 14.62
CA ASP A 439 34.92 7.21 13.57
C ASP A 439 34.07 8.47 13.31
N VAL A 440 34.40 9.61 13.93
CA VAL A 440 33.70 10.89 13.68
C VAL A 440 34.72 12.04 13.54
N GLU A 441 35.71 11.89 12.66
CA GLU A 441 36.15 13.10 11.95
C GLU A 441 34.92 13.58 11.15
N SER A 442 34.37 14.74 11.54
CA SER A 442 33.16 15.29 10.92
C SER A 442 33.27 15.21 9.41
N LYS A 443 32.26 14.66 8.70
CA LYS A 443 32.25 14.53 7.23
C LYS A 443 32.70 15.83 6.53
N GLU A 444 32.35 16.97 7.11
CA GLU A 444 32.76 18.32 6.72
C GLU A 444 34.29 18.54 6.72
N VAL A 445 35.02 18.04 7.73
CA VAL A 445 36.49 18.12 7.80
C VAL A 445 37.14 17.27 6.71
N GLU A 446 36.58 16.10 6.42
CA GLU A 446 37.10 15.23 5.35
C GLU A 446 36.78 15.78 3.96
N GLU A 447 35.61 16.39 3.77
CA GLU A 447 35.25 17.13 2.56
C GLU A 447 36.20 18.32 2.32
N LEU A 448 36.47 19.13 3.35
CA LEU A 448 37.45 20.22 3.28
C LEU A 448 38.86 19.73 2.92
N ARG A 449 39.31 18.60 3.48
CA ARG A 449 40.60 17.99 3.14
C ARG A 449 40.66 17.52 1.69
N LEU A 450 39.59 16.92 1.17
CA LEU A 450 39.52 16.52 -0.24
C LEU A 450 39.53 17.73 -1.16
N GLU A 451 38.83 18.80 -0.78
CA GLU A 451 38.83 20.04 -1.56
C GLU A 451 40.20 20.72 -1.57
N ILE A 452 40.90 20.78 -0.42
CA ILE A 452 42.28 21.28 -0.36
C ILE A 452 43.20 20.48 -1.30
N LYS A 453 43.14 19.15 -1.25
CA LYS A 453 43.93 18.28 -2.17
C LYS A 453 43.62 18.57 -3.65
N ARG A 454 42.35 18.86 -3.98
CA ARG A 454 41.95 19.25 -5.35
C ARG A 454 42.62 20.56 -5.77
N TYR A 455 42.54 21.59 -4.92
CA TYR A 455 43.16 22.89 -5.21
C TYR A 455 44.70 22.79 -5.28
N GLU A 456 45.34 21.94 -4.47
CA GLU A 456 46.77 21.66 -4.55
C GLU A 456 47.15 21.08 -5.92
N SER A 457 46.42 20.06 -6.40
CA SER A 457 46.60 19.47 -7.73
C SER A 457 46.40 20.49 -8.86
N ASP A 458 45.37 21.35 -8.77
CA ASP A 458 45.11 22.40 -9.76
C ASP A 458 46.23 23.46 -9.81
N ILE A 459 46.81 23.82 -8.65
CA ILE A 459 47.96 24.72 -8.56
C ILE A 459 49.21 24.09 -9.17
N GLU A 460 49.45 22.80 -8.92
CA GLU A 460 50.55 22.05 -9.54
C GLU A 460 50.43 22.05 -11.06
N LEU A 461 49.23 21.76 -11.59
CA LEU A 461 48.95 21.80 -13.02
C LEU A 461 49.20 23.19 -13.62
N ARG A 462 48.68 24.25 -12.99
CA ARG A 462 48.90 25.63 -13.46
C ARG A 462 50.38 26.01 -13.40
N THR A 463 51.11 25.56 -12.38
CA THR A 463 52.55 25.79 -12.25
C THR A 463 53.33 25.09 -13.37
N ALA A 464 52.99 23.85 -13.70
CA ALA A 464 53.58 23.13 -14.82
C ALA A 464 53.30 23.85 -16.17
N GLN A 465 52.07 24.30 -16.40
CA GLN A 465 51.70 25.05 -17.60
C GLN A 465 52.45 26.39 -17.70
N ILE A 466 52.58 27.13 -16.59
CA ILE A 466 53.36 28.37 -16.54
C ILE A 466 54.82 28.10 -16.89
N SER A 467 55.41 27.05 -16.31
CA SER A 467 56.80 26.66 -16.56
C SER A 467 57.04 26.31 -18.04
N ASP A 468 56.14 25.54 -18.66
CA ASP A 468 56.22 25.22 -20.09
C ASP A 468 56.14 26.47 -20.99
N LEU A 469 55.23 27.41 -20.70
CA LEU A 469 55.17 28.69 -21.43
C LEU A 469 56.42 29.56 -21.20
N GLN A 470 56.95 29.57 -19.97
CA GLN A 470 58.16 30.30 -19.64
C GLN A 470 59.38 29.74 -20.38
N GLN A 471 59.54 28.42 -20.42
CA GLN A 471 60.64 27.79 -21.15
C GLN A 471 60.61 28.17 -22.63
N LYS A 472 59.43 28.11 -23.27
CA LYS A 472 59.27 28.50 -24.68
C LYS A 472 59.59 29.96 -24.94
N LEU A 473 59.23 30.86 -24.02
CA LEU A 473 59.60 32.28 -24.12
C LEU A 473 61.12 32.48 -23.95
N LEU A 474 61.77 31.72 -23.05
CA LEU A 474 63.21 31.75 -22.89
C LEU A 474 63.94 31.25 -24.14
N ASP A 475 63.45 30.21 -24.79
CA ASP A 475 63.99 29.70 -26.06
C ASP A 475 63.93 30.79 -27.15
N VAL A 476 62.83 31.55 -27.21
CA VAL A 476 62.70 32.72 -28.11
C VAL A 476 63.70 33.81 -27.73
N ASP A 477 63.82 34.17 -26.45
CA ASP A 477 64.72 35.24 -26.00
C ASP A 477 66.20 34.89 -26.24
N GLN A 478 66.55 33.59 -26.22
CA GLN A 478 67.88 33.12 -26.61
C GLN A 478 68.13 33.24 -28.11
N ASP A 479 67.13 32.92 -28.94
CA ASP A 479 67.18 33.16 -30.38
C ASP A 479 67.18 34.68 -30.71
N GLU A 480 66.51 35.53 -29.92
CA GLU A 480 66.51 37.00 -30.07
C GLU A 480 67.82 37.69 -29.65
N LYS A 481 68.65 37.03 -28.83
CA LYS A 481 69.98 37.56 -28.45
C LYS A 481 70.91 37.69 -29.65
N THR A 482 70.60 37.14 -30.81
CA THR A 482 71.14 37.61 -32.10
C THR A 482 70.51 38.95 -32.51
N LYS A 483 70.54 39.92 -31.58
CA LYS A 483 69.97 41.25 -31.71
C LYS A 483 70.46 41.85 -33.00
N THR A 484 69.58 41.88 -33.99
CA THR A 484 69.09 43.10 -34.62
C THR A 484 68.19 42.77 -35.81
N ARG A 485 66.89 42.63 -35.52
CA ARG A 485 65.81 42.46 -36.53
C ARG A 485 65.99 43.45 -37.71
N PHE A 486 66.41 44.68 -37.41
CA PHE A 486 66.63 45.74 -38.38
C PHE A 486 68.06 45.85 -38.94
N ASN A 487 69.10 45.23 -38.36
CA ASN A 487 70.44 45.30 -38.96
C ASN A 487 70.55 44.46 -40.23
N SER A 488 69.57 43.58 -40.49
CA SER A 488 69.46 42.88 -41.77
C SER A 488 69.06 43.81 -42.92
N LEU A 489 68.58 45.02 -42.64
CA LEU A 489 68.29 46.07 -43.62
C LEU A 489 69.53 46.95 -43.79
N HIS A 490 70.18 46.86 -44.95
CA HIS A 490 71.48 47.50 -45.19
C HIS A 490 71.36 48.77 -46.04
N THR A 491 70.20 49.00 -46.67
CA THR A 491 70.00 50.15 -47.59
C THR A 491 68.81 51.03 -47.19
N MET A 492 68.87 52.31 -47.56
CA MET A 492 67.77 53.27 -47.35
C MET A 492 66.48 52.84 -48.08
N THR A 493 66.60 52.19 -49.24
CA THR A 493 65.45 51.67 -50.01
C THR A 493 64.75 50.53 -49.27
N GLU A 494 65.51 49.64 -48.64
CA GLU A 494 64.97 48.58 -47.79
C GLU A 494 64.25 49.13 -46.56
N ALA A 495 64.87 50.10 -45.88
CA ALA A 495 64.26 50.76 -44.73
C ALA A 495 62.92 51.44 -45.08
N LYS A 496 62.86 52.18 -46.21
CA LYS A 496 61.62 52.81 -46.70
C LYS A 496 60.54 51.77 -47.04
N CYS A 497 60.91 50.67 -47.71
CA CYS A 497 59.97 49.60 -48.02
C CYS A 497 59.44 48.91 -46.75
N GLY A 498 60.31 48.69 -45.77
CA GLY A 498 59.95 48.08 -44.51
C GLY A 498 59.02 48.94 -43.67
N LEU A 499 59.32 50.23 -43.53
CA LEU A 499 58.45 51.18 -42.84
C LEU A 499 57.05 51.27 -43.47
N ARG A 500 56.98 51.33 -44.80
CA ARG A 500 55.68 51.36 -45.50
C ARG A 500 54.87 50.09 -45.25
N PHE A 501 55.52 48.92 -45.26
CA PHE A 501 54.87 47.65 -44.97
C PHE A 501 54.35 47.58 -43.53
N LEU A 502 55.19 47.91 -42.54
CA LEU A 502 54.79 47.90 -41.13
C LEU A 502 53.69 48.91 -40.82
N LEU A 503 53.74 50.09 -41.45
CA LEU A 503 52.68 51.09 -41.29
C LEU A 503 51.35 50.57 -41.83
N ASN A 504 51.34 49.92 -43.00
CA ASN A 504 50.13 49.31 -43.55
C ASN A 504 49.60 48.21 -42.62
N GLN A 505 50.46 47.34 -42.09
CA GLN A 505 50.07 46.30 -41.13
C GLN A 505 49.49 46.90 -39.83
N ALA A 506 50.06 48.00 -39.34
CA ALA A 506 49.54 48.70 -38.17
C ALA A 506 48.17 49.36 -38.42
N VAL A 507 47.91 49.82 -39.64
CA VAL A 507 46.60 50.35 -40.05
C VAL A 507 45.58 49.23 -40.19
N GLU A 508 45.96 48.08 -40.73
CA GLU A 508 45.10 46.89 -40.88
C GLU A 508 44.75 46.24 -39.54
N ALA A 509 45.61 46.34 -38.53
CA ALA A 509 45.41 45.76 -37.21
C ALA A 509 44.56 46.62 -36.25
N LYS A 510 44.21 47.85 -36.65
CA LYS A 510 43.39 48.79 -35.88
C LYS A 510 41.93 48.65 -36.25
#